data_AF-A0A7Z9Y860-F1
#
_entry.id   AF-A0A7Z9Y860-F1
#
_cell.length_a   1.000
_cell.length_b   1.000
_cell.length_c   1.000
_cell.angle_alpha   90.00
_cell.angle_beta   90.00
_cell.angle_gamma   90.00
#
_symmetry.space_group_name_H-M   'P 1'
#
loop_
_entity.id
_entity.type
_entity.pdbx_description
1 polymer ?
#
loop_
_entity_poly.entity_id
_entity_poly.type
_entity_poly.pdbx_seq_one_letter_code
_entity_poly.pdbx_strand_id
1 'polypeptide(L)'
;MKQVKVSGYVIKPGSYRVKGPIPLAYALAMAGGPVQGEANLRKVIIFKPDGSEREVRITDEFWSKASPKLNPGETLYVPSAYRYDEVNVLGYVRNPGSYRVKREITIFEALALAGGALEKAKLSGARIIRPDGKRVEVNIEKLYENPNLSIKLYPGDTLYIPKGFEVNWAMILTLLSIISTTITLLKR
;
A
#
# COMPACT_ATOMS: atom_id res chain seq x y z
N MET A 1 29.68 17.51 20.67
CA MET A 1 29.17 16.16 21.02
C MET A 1 28.95 15.38 19.74
N LYS A 2 29.24 14.08 19.75
CA LYS A 2 29.10 13.19 18.60
C LYS A 2 27.69 12.57 18.58
N GLN A 3 27.14 12.32 17.40
CA GLN A 3 25.80 11.75 17.23
C GLN A 3 25.77 10.68 16.14
N VAL A 4 24.84 9.74 16.27
CA VAL A 4 24.43 8.84 15.19
C VAL A 4 22.99 9.16 14.84
N LYS A 5 22.58 8.88 13.59
CA LYS A 5 21.19 9.04 13.17
C LYS A 5 20.56 7.68 12.95
N VAL A 6 19.33 7.49 13.40
CA VAL A 6 18.53 6.30 13.11
C VAL A 6 17.25 6.75 12.41
N SER A 7 16.95 6.18 11.25
CA SER A 7 15.82 6.56 10.40
C SER A 7 15.13 5.35 9.77
N GLY A 8 13.94 5.58 9.22
CA GLY A 8 13.12 4.54 8.59
C GLY A 8 12.11 3.91 9.55
N TYR A 9 11.84 2.61 9.39
CA TYR A 9 10.80 1.87 10.11
C TYR A 9 11.28 1.44 11.51
N VAL A 10 11.52 2.43 12.35
CA VAL A 10 11.81 2.30 13.78
C VAL A 10 10.78 3.09 14.59
N ILE A 11 10.55 2.72 15.86
CA ILE A 11 9.49 3.35 16.67
C ILE A 11 9.75 4.85 16.87
N LYS A 12 11.00 5.24 17.10
CA LYS A 12 11.42 6.63 17.32
C LYS A 12 12.59 6.93 16.39
N PRO A 13 12.36 7.41 15.15
CA PRO A 13 13.45 7.88 14.31
C PRO A 13 14.01 9.19 14.85
N GLY A 14 15.32 9.39 14.77
CA GLY A 14 15.96 10.58 15.30
C GLY A 14 17.48 10.51 15.37
N SER A 15 18.06 11.59 15.91
CA SER A 15 19.50 11.67 16.18
C SER A 15 19.77 11.36 17.65
N TYR A 16 20.70 10.45 17.90
CA TYR A 16 21.06 9.98 19.23
C TYR A 16 22.49 10.38 19.57
N ARG A 17 22.66 11.06 20.71
CA ARG A 17 23.97 11.48 21.20
C ARG A 17 24.74 10.28 21.74
N VAL A 18 25.98 10.14 21.31
CA VAL A 18 26.86 9.01 21.69
C VAL A 18 28.26 9.50 22.03
N LYS A 19 28.93 8.80 22.96
CA LYS A 19 30.31 9.12 23.35
C LYS A 19 31.37 8.56 22.38
N GLY A 20 31.00 7.59 21.54
CA GLY A 20 31.88 6.94 20.57
C GLY A 20 31.12 5.96 19.66
N PRO A 21 31.82 5.07 18.95
CA PRO A 21 31.18 4.00 18.19
C PRO A 21 30.35 3.11 19.11
N ILE A 22 29.11 2.84 18.71
CA ILE A 22 28.17 2.01 19.48
C ILE A 22 27.73 0.79 18.65
N PRO A 23 27.33 -0.32 19.28
CA PRO A 23 26.74 -1.44 18.56
C PRO A 23 25.44 -1.02 17.86
N LEU A 24 25.19 -1.52 16.64
CA LEU A 24 23.93 -1.23 15.91
C LEU A 24 22.70 -1.66 16.72
N ALA A 25 22.77 -2.80 17.41
CA ALA A 25 21.69 -3.27 18.27
C ALA A 25 21.33 -2.22 19.33
N TYR A 26 22.33 -1.55 19.91
CA TYR A 26 22.13 -0.48 20.88
C TYR A 26 21.50 0.76 20.23
N ALA A 27 21.91 1.12 19.01
CA ALA A 27 21.29 2.22 18.26
C ALA A 27 19.80 1.97 17.97
N LEU A 28 19.44 0.74 17.56
CA LEU A 28 18.05 0.33 17.36
C LEU A 28 17.27 0.35 18.66
N ALA A 29 17.85 -0.13 19.77
CA ALA A 29 17.22 -0.09 21.08
C ALA A 29 16.91 1.35 21.53
N MET A 30 17.83 2.31 21.31
CA MET A 30 17.58 3.73 21.58
C MET A 30 16.44 4.29 20.72
N ALA A 31 16.25 3.77 19.50
CA ALA A 31 15.13 4.09 18.61
C ALA A 31 13.83 3.35 18.96
N GLY A 32 13.80 2.60 20.07
CA GLY A 32 12.65 1.78 20.47
C GLY A 32 12.51 0.47 19.71
N GLY A 33 13.48 0.12 18.89
CA GLY A 33 13.47 -1.07 18.05
C GLY A 33 12.81 -0.87 16.68
N PRO A 34 12.90 -1.88 15.80
CA PRO A 34 12.21 -1.87 14.52
C PRO A 34 10.69 -1.99 14.71
N VAL A 35 9.92 -1.38 13.81
CA VAL A 35 8.46 -1.55 13.79
C VAL A 35 8.14 -3.00 13.37
N GLN A 36 7.44 -3.73 14.25
CA GLN A 36 7.14 -5.14 14.03
C GLN A 36 6.24 -5.33 12.81
N GLY A 37 6.62 -6.23 11.90
CA GLY A 37 5.87 -6.52 10.67
C GLY A 37 6.05 -5.50 9.54
N GLU A 38 6.54 -4.29 9.83
CA GLU A 38 6.73 -3.22 8.84
C GLU A 38 8.21 -2.93 8.53
N ALA A 39 9.15 -3.38 9.35
CA ALA A 39 10.58 -3.14 9.15
C ALA A 39 11.29 -4.28 8.39
N ASN A 40 12.02 -3.96 7.32
CA ASN A 40 12.85 -4.92 6.61
C ASN A 40 14.20 -5.10 7.28
N LEU A 41 14.26 -6.07 8.18
CA LEU A 41 15.50 -6.44 8.89
C LEU A 41 16.50 -7.19 8.01
N ARG A 42 16.08 -7.67 6.83
CA ARG A 42 16.97 -8.41 5.93
C ARG A 42 17.95 -7.51 5.19
N LYS A 43 17.62 -6.23 5.04
CA LYS A 43 18.38 -5.23 4.27
C LYS A 43 18.41 -3.90 5.03
N VAL A 44 19.16 -3.84 6.12
CA VAL A 44 19.38 -2.56 6.84
C VAL A 44 20.59 -1.86 6.23
N ILE A 45 20.52 -0.54 6.07
CA ILE A 45 21.55 0.22 5.36
C ILE A 45 22.21 1.19 6.32
N ILE A 46 23.54 1.28 6.27
CA ILE A 46 24.30 2.30 6.97
C ILE A 46 24.87 3.25 5.94
N PHE A 47 24.45 4.51 6.01
CA PHE A 47 25.04 5.59 5.22
C PHE A 47 26.19 6.23 5.99
N LYS A 48 27.36 6.26 5.36
CA LYS A 48 28.52 6.94 5.90
C LYS A 48 28.54 8.43 5.49
N PRO A 49 29.30 9.27 6.21
CA PRO A 49 29.45 10.69 5.87
C PRO A 49 30.05 10.94 4.47
N ASP A 50 30.82 9.99 3.94
CA ASP A 50 31.45 10.06 2.61
C ASP A 50 30.49 9.69 1.45
N GLY A 51 29.23 9.37 1.76
CA GLY A 51 28.23 8.94 0.79
C GLY A 51 28.25 7.44 0.47
N SER A 52 29.24 6.69 0.98
CA SER A 52 29.25 5.22 0.83
C SER A 52 28.19 4.56 1.71
N GLU A 53 27.66 3.44 1.24
CA GLU A 53 26.66 2.65 1.96
C GLU A 53 27.18 1.25 2.32
N ARG A 54 26.69 0.73 3.44
CA ARG A 54 26.96 -0.64 3.89
C ARG A 54 25.65 -1.32 4.24
N GLU A 55 25.34 -2.41 3.55
CA GLU A 55 24.20 -3.27 3.87
C GLU A 55 24.54 -4.21 5.03
N VAL A 56 23.62 -4.34 5.97
CA VAL A 56 23.70 -5.21 7.13
C VAL A 56 22.40 -6.00 7.23
N ARG A 57 22.52 -7.32 7.33
CA ARG A 57 21.40 -8.20 7.62
C ARG A 57 21.26 -8.39 9.13
N ILE A 58 20.09 -8.10 9.67
CA ILE A 58 19.75 -8.36 11.06
C ILE A 58 19.04 -9.72 11.12
N THR A 59 19.70 -10.68 11.79
CA THR A 59 19.16 -12.01 12.11
C THR A 59 18.80 -12.09 13.60
N ASP A 60 18.14 -13.15 14.05
CA ASP A 60 17.81 -13.29 15.47
C ASP A 60 19.07 -13.36 16.36
N GLU A 61 20.16 -13.91 15.83
CA GLU A 61 21.48 -13.95 16.46
C GLU A 61 22.16 -12.57 16.58
N PHE A 62 21.67 -11.57 15.84
CA PHE A 62 22.23 -10.21 15.85
C PHE A 62 22.13 -9.55 17.22
N TRP A 63 21.10 -9.89 17.99
CA TRP A 63 20.85 -9.33 19.32
C TRP A 63 21.69 -10.00 20.41
N SER A 64 22.12 -11.24 20.18
CA SER A 64 22.89 -12.04 21.14
C SER A 64 24.40 -12.02 20.86
N LYS A 65 24.83 -11.77 19.62
CA LYS A 65 26.24 -11.60 19.23
C LYS A 65 26.66 -10.13 19.21
N ALA A 66 27.97 -9.89 19.14
CA ALA A 66 28.53 -8.56 18.99
C ALA A 66 28.10 -7.94 17.64
N SER A 67 26.99 -7.19 17.65
CA SER A 67 26.48 -6.50 16.46
C SER A 67 27.54 -5.54 15.90
N PRO A 68 27.59 -5.32 14.56
CA PRO A 68 28.53 -4.38 13.96
C PRO A 68 28.42 -2.99 14.62
N LYS A 69 29.51 -2.24 14.63
CA LYS A 69 29.52 -0.89 15.18
C LYS A 69 28.98 0.13 14.18
N LEU A 70 28.27 1.12 14.72
CA LEU A 70 27.82 2.35 14.08
C LEU A 70 28.68 3.48 14.63
N ASN A 71 29.40 4.15 13.73
CA ASN A 71 30.29 5.25 14.09
C ASN A 71 29.52 6.57 14.15
N PRO A 72 29.96 7.52 15.00
CA PRO A 72 29.42 8.87 14.97
C PRO A 72 29.47 9.50 13.58
N GLY A 73 28.38 10.15 13.18
CA GLY A 73 28.19 10.72 11.84
C GLY A 73 27.50 9.77 10.85
N GLU A 74 27.48 8.46 11.11
CA GLU A 74 26.76 7.50 10.27
C GLU A 74 25.24 7.55 10.53
N THR A 75 24.47 7.23 9.50
CA THR A 75 23.02 7.08 9.56
C THR A 75 22.65 5.62 9.38
N LEU A 76 21.98 5.04 10.37
CA LEU A 76 21.34 3.75 10.28
C LEU A 76 19.93 3.92 9.71
N TYR A 77 19.69 3.35 8.53
CA TYR A 77 18.40 3.37 7.86
C TYR A 77 17.79 1.98 7.82
N VAL A 78 16.57 1.86 8.36
CA VAL A 78 15.78 0.62 8.36
C VAL A 78 14.67 0.73 7.31
N PRO A 79 14.73 0.01 6.19
CA PRO A 79 13.72 0.10 5.14
C PRO A 79 12.38 -0.55 5.53
N SER A 80 11.37 -0.31 4.70
CA SER A 80 10.08 -1.00 4.80
C SER A 80 10.20 -2.49 4.47
N ALA A 81 9.55 -3.34 5.26
CA ALA A 81 9.29 -4.76 4.98
C ALA A 81 8.42 -4.93 3.74
N TYR A 82 7.60 -3.92 3.44
CA TYR A 82 6.81 -3.92 2.23
C TYR A 82 7.71 -3.63 1.03
N ARG A 83 7.63 -4.48 0.01
CA ARG A 83 8.31 -4.26 -1.28
C ARG A 83 7.80 -2.99 -1.98
N TYR A 84 6.59 -2.58 -1.63
CA TYR A 84 5.88 -1.44 -2.19
C TYR A 84 5.53 -0.48 -1.04
N ASP A 85 5.53 0.82 -1.30
CA ASP A 85 5.11 1.87 -0.36
C ASP A 85 3.81 2.54 -0.82
N GLU A 86 3.09 1.92 -1.77
CA GLU A 86 1.91 2.49 -2.41
C GLU A 86 0.78 1.48 -2.56
N VAL A 87 -0.45 1.98 -2.56
CA VAL A 87 -1.66 1.25 -2.98
C VAL A 87 -2.15 1.88 -4.27
N ASN A 88 -2.48 1.05 -5.25
CA ASN A 88 -3.01 1.51 -6.54
C ASN A 88 -4.53 1.56 -6.47
N VAL A 89 -5.14 2.67 -6.90
CA VAL A 89 -6.60 2.79 -7.02
C VAL A 89 -6.91 3.11 -8.46
N LEU A 90 -7.56 2.18 -9.16
CA LEU A 90 -7.79 2.23 -10.61
C LEU A 90 -9.28 2.06 -10.95
N GLY A 91 -9.64 2.48 -12.16
CA GLY A 91 -10.99 2.34 -12.70
C GLY A 91 -11.85 3.59 -12.51
N TYR A 92 -13.14 3.42 -12.22
CA TYR A 92 -14.14 4.50 -12.15
C TYR A 92 -14.11 5.25 -10.82
N VAL A 93 -12.97 5.89 -10.54
CA VAL A 93 -12.73 6.81 -9.43
C VAL A 93 -12.38 8.19 -9.97
N ARG A 94 -12.46 9.25 -9.16
CA ARG A 94 -12.20 10.63 -9.64
C ARG A 94 -10.75 10.81 -10.09
N ASN A 95 -9.82 10.34 -9.29
CA ASN A 95 -8.38 10.40 -9.55
C ASN A 95 -7.82 8.97 -9.49
N PRO A 96 -7.70 8.26 -10.62
CA PRO A 96 -7.02 6.97 -10.63
C PRO A 96 -5.50 7.17 -10.52
N GLY A 97 -4.82 6.33 -9.75
CA GLY A 97 -3.37 6.42 -9.59
C GLY A 97 -2.81 5.62 -8.42
N SER A 98 -1.52 5.80 -8.18
CA SER A 98 -0.77 5.18 -7.10
C SER A 98 -0.66 6.13 -5.91
N TYR A 99 -0.99 5.64 -4.72
CA TYR A 99 -1.05 6.43 -3.50
C TYR A 99 -0.07 5.89 -2.48
N ARG A 100 0.93 6.69 -2.12
CA ARG A 100 1.88 6.31 -1.07
C ARG A 100 1.17 6.17 0.28
N VAL A 101 1.38 5.03 0.91
CA VAL A 101 0.81 4.68 2.21
C VAL A 101 1.93 4.24 3.16
N LYS A 102 1.84 4.66 4.42
CA LYS A 102 2.83 4.32 5.45
C LYS A 102 2.49 3.05 6.22
N ARG A 103 1.25 2.60 6.11
CA ARG A 103 0.65 1.46 6.81
C ARG A 103 -0.40 0.82 5.92
N GLU A 104 -0.99 -0.29 6.37
CA GLU A 104 -2.21 -0.77 5.75
C GLU A 104 -3.36 0.23 5.94
N ILE A 105 -4.16 0.42 4.90
CA ILE A 105 -5.28 1.36 4.85
C ILE A 105 -6.56 0.63 4.53
N THR A 106 -7.70 1.20 4.86
CA THR A 106 -9.01 0.67 4.51
C THR A 106 -9.37 0.95 3.04
N ILE A 107 -10.32 0.20 2.48
CA ILE A 107 -10.90 0.51 1.17
C ILE A 107 -11.45 1.94 1.12
N PHE A 108 -12.08 2.40 2.21
CA PHE A 108 -12.63 3.76 2.27
C PHE A 108 -11.54 4.82 2.28
N GLU A 109 -10.45 4.63 3.04
CA GLU A 109 -9.27 5.50 2.98
C GLU A 109 -8.68 5.53 1.56
N ALA A 110 -8.57 4.38 0.89
CA ALA A 110 -8.07 4.30 -0.49
C ALA A 110 -8.97 5.05 -1.48
N LEU A 111 -10.29 4.88 -1.38
CA LEU A 111 -11.26 5.62 -2.18
C LEU A 111 -11.20 7.12 -1.90
N ALA A 112 -11.06 7.53 -0.64
CA ALA A 112 -10.95 8.94 -0.26
C ALA A 112 -9.69 9.58 -0.86
N LEU A 113 -8.54 8.88 -0.83
CA LEU A 113 -7.31 9.31 -1.51
C LEU A 113 -7.51 9.49 -3.01
N ALA A 114 -8.31 8.61 -3.63
CA ALA A 114 -8.71 8.71 -5.04
C ALA A 114 -9.78 9.79 -5.33
N GLY A 115 -10.21 10.57 -4.35
CA GLY A 115 -11.27 11.58 -4.49
C GLY A 115 -12.69 11.02 -4.54
N GLY A 116 -12.87 9.75 -4.17
CA GLY A 116 -14.14 9.04 -4.20
C GLY A 116 -14.42 8.33 -5.53
N ALA A 117 -15.44 7.49 -5.52
CA ALA A 117 -15.94 6.83 -6.72
C ALA A 117 -16.74 7.80 -7.61
N LEU A 118 -16.74 7.55 -8.92
CA LEU A 118 -17.61 8.28 -9.86
C LEU A 118 -19.05 7.76 -9.74
N GLU A 119 -20.02 8.57 -10.15
CA GLU A 119 -21.46 8.21 -10.11
C GLU A 119 -21.76 6.91 -10.87
N LYS A 120 -21.08 6.69 -12.01
CA LYS A 120 -21.21 5.47 -12.83
C LYS A 120 -20.34 4.31 -12.34
N ALA A 121 -19.80 4.33 -11.13
CA ALA A 121 -18.97 3.25 -10.60
C ALA A 121 -19.82 2.06 -10.12
N LYS A 122 -19.40 0.83 -10.41
CA LYS A 122 -20.03 -0.39 -9.88
C LYS A 122 -19.31 -0.83 -8.60
N LEU A 123 -19.71 -0.24 -7.48
CA LEU A 123 -19.11 -0.46 -6.15
C LEU A 123 -19.29 -1.90 -5.64
N SER A 124 -20.40 -2.56 -5.97
CA SER A 124 -20.63 -3.98 -5.72
C SER A 124 -19.68 -4.93 -6.46
N GLY A 125 -19.00 -4.47 -7.52
CA GLY A 125 -18.08 -5.24 -8.35
C GLY A 125 -16.61 -4.92 -8.12
N ALA A 126 -16.27 -4.20 -7.05
CA ALA A 126 -14.88 -3.83 -6.77
C ALA A 126 -14.00 -5.07 -6.57
N ARG A 127 -12.72 -4.94 -6.87
CA ARG A 127 -11.75 -6.04 -6.73
C ARG A 127 -10.47 -5.55 -6.10
N ILE A 128 -9.90 -6.35 -5.20
CA ILE A 128 -8.53 -6.19 -4.73
C ILE A 128 -7.67 -7.20 -5.47
N ILE A 129 -6.60 -6.71 -6.10
CA ILE A 129 -5.58 -7.52 -6.75
C ILE A 129 -4.32 -7.40 -5.92
N ARG A 130 -3.86 -8.54 -5.39
CA ARG A 130 -2.63 -8.65 -4.59
C ARG A 130 -1.40 -8.75 -5.49
N PRO A 131 -0.19 -8.42 -5.02
CA PRO A 131 1.05 -8.56 -5.80
C PRO A 131 1.33 -9.98 -6.30
N ASP A 132 0.81 -11.02 -5.62
CA ASP A 132 0.91 -12.43 -6.02
C ASP A 132 -0.12 -12.83 -7.10
N GLY A 133 -0.93 -11.89 -7.56
CA GLY A 133 -1.99 -12.11 -8.56
C GLY A 133 -3.33 -12.57 -7.97
N LYS A 134 -3.41 -12.82 -6.65
CA LYS A 134 -4.67 -13.21 -6.00
C LYS A 134 -5.70 -12.10 -6.11
N ARG A 135 -6.93 -12.47 -6.47
CA ARG A 135 -8.06 -11.55 -6.62
C ARG A 135 -9.08 -11.80 -5.53
N VAL A 136 -9.52 -10.72 -4.88
CA VAL A 136 -10.59 -10.74 -3.88
C VAL A 136 -11.70 -9.83 -4.39
N GLU A 137 -12.88 -10.39 -4.64
CA GLU A 137 -14.06 -9.60 -4.97
C GLU A 137 -14.61 -8.93 -3.71
N VAL A 138 -14.99 -7.67 -3.84
CA VAL A 138 -15.49 -6.86 -2.74
C VAL A 138 -16.75 -6.15 -3.18
N ASN A 139 -17.80 -6.30 -2.39
CA ASN A 139 -19.00 -5.49 -2.53
C ASN A 139 -18.93 -4.31 -1.56
N ILE A 140 -18.52 -3.14 -2.06
CA ILE A 140 -18.34 -1.94 -1.22
C ILE A 140 -19.70 -1.37 -0.76
N GLU A 141 -20.78 -1.59 -1.51
CA GLU A 141 -22.14 -1.15 -1.12
C GLU A 141 -22.54 -1.78 0.22
N LYS A 142 -22.28 -3.08 0.39
CA LYS A 142 -22.51 -3.80 1.66
C LYS A 142 -21.61 -3.33 2.80
N LEU A 143 -20.44 -2.79 2.50
CA LEU A 143 -19.52 -2.27 3.52
C LEU A 143 -19.98 -0.94 4.09
N TYR A 144 -20.78 -0.14 3.36
CA TYR A 144 -21.39 1.07 3.92
C TYR A 144 -22.41 0.74 5.02
N GLU A 145 -23.11 -0.38 4.89
CA GLU A 145 -24.10 -0.84 5.88
C GLU A 145 -23.44 -1.35 7.17
N ASN A 146 -22.19 -1.84 7.08
CA ASN A 146 -21.43 -2.37 8.21
C ASN A 146 -19.96 -1.90 8.17
N PRO A 147 -19.66 -0.66 8.61
CA PRO A 147 -18.31 -0.08 8.54
C PRO A 147 -17.24 -0.89 9.28
N ASN A 148 -17.62 -1.66 10.29
CA ASN A 148 -16.72 -2.55 11.05
C ASN A 148 -16.16 -3.71 10.22
N LEU A 149 -16.73 -4.01 9.04
CA LEU A 149 -16.24 -5.03 8.10
C LEU A 149 -15.26 -4.47 7.06
N SER A 150 -14.78 -3.24 7.24
CA SER A 150 -13.91 -2.58 6.26
C SER A 150 -12.63 -3.39 5.99
N ILE A 151 -12.53 -3.90 4.77
CA ILE A 151 -11.38 -4.66 4.30
C ILE A 151 -10.14 -3.75 4.23
N LYS A 152 -9.01 -4.29 4.67
CA LYS A 152 -7.70 -3.63 4.62
C LYS A 152 -6.97 -3.92 3.30
N LEU A 153 -6.38 -2.87 2.74
CA LEU A 153 -5.38 -2.92 1.69
C LEU A 153 -3.99 -2.76 2.29
N TYR A 154 -3.08 -3.60 1.82
CA TYR A 154 -1.67 -3.54 2.15
C TYR A 154 -0.90 -2.87 1.01
N PRO A 155 0.26 -2.28 1.30
CA PRO A 155 1.11 -1.74 0.24
C PRO A 155 1.43 -2.78 -0.84
N GLY A 156 1.28 -2.39 -2.10
CA GLY A 156 1.38 -3.22 -3.30
C GLY A 156 0.03 -3.68 -3.86
N ASP A 157 -1.05 -3.58 -3.08
CA ASP A 157 -2.38 -3.92 -3.57
C ASP A 157 -2.87 -2.95 -4.65
N THR A 158 -3.78 -3.46 -5.49
CA THR A 158 -4.56 -2.65 -6.41
C THR A 158 -6.04 -2.79 -6.09
N LEU A 159 -6.69 -1.70 -5.71
CA LEU A 159 -8.14 -1.55 -5.69
C LEU A 159 -8.61 -1.17 -7.09
N TYR A 160 -9.40 -2.02 -7.71
CA TYR A 160 -10.00 -1.77 -9.00
C TYR A 160 -11.52 -1.58 -8.88
N ILE A 161 -12.02 -0.44 -9.35
CA ILE A 161 -13.44 -0.11 -9.37
C ILE A 161 -13.97 -0.17 -10.81
N PRO A 162 -14.81 -1.16 -11.17
CA PRO A 162 -15.34 -1.25 -12.53
C PRO A 162 -16.36 -0.16 -12.83
N LYS A 163 -16.60 0.07 -14.13
CA LYS A 163 -17.76 0.83 -14.61
C LYS A 163 -19.06 0.08 -14.32
N GLY A 164 -20.10 0.81 -13.95
CA GLY A 164 -21.49 0.40 -14.05
C GLY A 164 -21.87 0.04 -15.47
N PHE A 165 -22.71 -0.99 -15.61
CA PHE A 165 -23.33 -1.29 -16.89
C PHE A 165 -24.48 -0.30 -17.11
N GLU A 166 -24.45 0.42 -18.23
CA GLU A 166 -25.58 1.26 -18.65
C GLU A 166 -26.35 0.54 -19.73
N VAL A 167 -27.65 0.30 -19.49
CA VAL A 167 -28.55 -0.24 -20.49
C VAL A 167 -28.78 0.83 -21.56
N ASN A 168 -28.37 0.55 -22.80
CA ASN A 168 -28.65 1.43 -23.93
C ASN A 168 -30.10 1.20 -24.42
N TRP A 169 -31.03 2.02 -23.93
CA TRP A 169 -32.45 1.94 -24.31
C TRP A 169 -32.70 2.22 -25.78
N ALA A 170 -31.88 3.06 -26.43
CA ALA A 170 -32.00 3.29 -27.87
C ALA A 170 -31.70 2.00 -28.65
N MET A 171 -30.70 1.21 -28.23
CA MET A 171 -30.42 -0.10 -28.84
C MET A 171 -31.59 -1.07 -28.64
N ILE A 172 -32.20 -1.10 -27.46
CA ILE A 172 -33.37 -1.94 -27.18
C ILE A 172 -34.56 -1.54 -28.05
N LEU A 173 -34.87 -0.23 -28.14
CA LEU A 173 -35.95 0.27 -28.99
C LEU A 173 -35.71 -0.03 -30.48
N THR A 174 -34.47 0.06 -30.95
CA THR A 174 -34.08 -0.33 -32.31
C THR A 174 -34.30 -1.82 -32.56
N LEU A 175 -33.94 -2.69 -31.62
CA LEU A 175 -34.21 -4.13 -31.75
C LEU A 175 -35.71 -4.42 -31.78
N LEU A 176 -36.50 -3.74 -30.94
CA LEU A 176 -37.96 -3.87 -30.92
C LEU A 176 -38.61 -3.41 -32.23
N SER A 177 -38.13 -2.30 -32.83
CA SER A 177 -38.67 -1.81 -34.10
C SER A 177 -38.36 -2.76 -35.26
N ILE A 178 -37.17 -3.37 -35.28
CA ILE A 178 -36.81 -4.41 -36.26
C ILE A 178 -37.76 -5.60 -36.12
N ILE A 179 -37.92 -6.15 -34.91
CA ILE A 179 -38.82 -7.28 -34.65
C ILE A 179 -40.25 -6.95 -35.08
N SER A 180 -40.76 -5.77 -34.72
CA SER A 180 -42.09 -5.32 -35.12
C SER A 180 -42.23 -5.23 -36.64
N THR A 181 -41.22 -4.68 -37.32
CA THR A 181 -41.21 -4.56 -38.79
C THR A 181 -41.19 -5.93 -39.45
N THR A 182 -40.37 -6.86 -38.96
CA THR A 182 -40.29 -8.23 -39.46
C THR A 182 -41.61 -8.98 -39.26
N ILE A 183 -42.25 -8.87 -38.08
CA ILE A 183 -43.57 -9.46 -37.82
C ILE A 183 -44.63 -8.86 -38.76
N THR A 184 -44.56 -7.55 -39.01
CA THR A 184 -45.49 -6.87 -39.91
C THR A 184 -45.33 -7.35 -41.35
N LEU A 185 -44.09 -7.58 -41.80
CA LEU A 185 -43.80 -8.14 -43.12
C LEU A 185 -44.23 -9.61 -43.27
N LEU A 186 -44.18 -10.40 -42.19
CA LEU A 186 -44.62 -11.80 -42.17
C LEU A 186 -46.15 -11.98 -42.13
N LYS A 187 -46.90 -10.94 -41.74
CA LYS A 187 -48.37 -10.97 -41.66
C LYS A 187 -49.07 -10.44 -42.92
N ARG A 188 -48.30 -10.00 -43.92
CA ARG A 188 -48.79 -9.63 -45.26
C ARG A 188 -48.60 -10.79 -46.21
#